data_AF-A0A929SCU1-F1
#
_entry.id   AF-A0A929SCU1-F1
#
_cell.length_a   1.000
_cell.length_b   1.000
_cell.length_c   1.000
_cell.angle_alpha   90.00
_cell.angle_beta   90.00
_cell.angle_gamma   90.00
#
_symmetry.space_group_name_H-M   'P 1'
#
loop_
_entity.id
_entity.type
_entity.pdbx_description
1 polymer ?
#
loop_
_entity_poly.entity_id
_entity_poly.type
_entity_poly.pdbx_seq_one_letter_code
_entity_poly.pdbx_strand_id
1 'polypeptide(L)'
;MKSVVNISSDQIAIWHLGEMRKLERNGVDREIGKVLVELDREGAFDQCLVINGPGGFTNLRVGSLALNLLKTLKGDQISFFSLSKPELYK
;
A
#
# COMPACT_ATOMS: atom_id res chain seq x y z
N MET A 1 -13.40 -3.18 5.65
CA MET A 1 -12.42 -3.01 6.75
C MET A 1 -11.32 -2.07 6.24
N LYS A 2 -10.80 -1.14 7.04
CA LYS A 2 -9.89 -0.09 6.51
C LYS A 2 -8.45 -0.60 6.50
N SER A 3 -7.89 -0.83 5.32
CA SER A 3 -6.45 -1.08 5.15
C SER A 3 -5.68 0.23 5.19
N VAL A 4 -4.42 0.19 5.64
CA VAL A 4 -3.49 1.32 5.56
C VAL A 4 -2.20 0.86 4.90
N VAL A 5 -1.69 1.60 3.93
CA VAL A 5 -0.42 1.31 3.27
C VAL A 5 0.45 2.55 3.33
N ASN A 6 1.60 2.45 4.00
CA ASN A 6 2.62 3.47 4.00
C ASN A 6 3.70 3.13 2.97
N ILE A 7 3.70 3.85 1.84
CA ILE A 7 4.70 3.70 0.77
C ILE A 7 5.81 4.77 0.85
N SER A 8 5.79 5.58 1.91
CA SER A 8 6.62 6.77 2.03
C SER A 8 7.75 6.65 3.05
N SER A 9 7.87 5.54 3.76
CA SER A 9 8.99 5.22 4.66
C SER A 9 10.13 4.46 3.96
N ASP A 10 11.20 4.15 4.69
CA ASP A 10 12.32 3.33 4.20
C ASP A 10 11.89 1.91 3.82
N GLN A 11 10.81 1.44 4.45
CA GLN A 11 10.10 0.20 4.15
C GLN A 11 8.68 0.52 3.68
N ILE A 12 8.04 -0.43 2.99
CA ILE A 12 6.59 -0.35 2.77
C ILE A 12 5.89 -1.10 3.89
N ALA A 13 5.01 -0.42 4.61
CA ALA A 13 4.25 -1.03 5.71
C ALA A 13 2.77 -1.12 5.34
N ILE A 14 2.18 -2.29 5.53
CA ILE A 14 0.79 -2.59 5.18
C ILE A 14 0.07 -3.08 6.43
N TRP A 15 -0.98 -2.39 6.83
CA TRP A 15 -1.90 -2.80 7.88
C TRP A 15 -3.20 -3.28 7.27
N HIS A 16 -3.58 -4.52 7.58
CA HIS A 16 -4.80 -5.15 7.09
C HIS A 16 -5.29 -6.16 8.13
N LEU A 17 -6.59 -6.17 8.41
CA LEU A 17 -7.24 -7.06 9.40
C LEU A 17 -6.59 -7.06 10.80
N GLY A 18 -5.96 -5.94 11.19
CA GLY A 18 -5.28 -5.82 12.50
C GLY A 18 -3.83 -6.33 12.51
N GLU A 19 -3.35 -6.92 11.41
CA GLU A 19 -1.97 -7.34 11.25
C GLU A 19 -1.15 -6.33 10.45
N MET A 20 0.14 -6.24 10.78
CA MET A 20 1.10 -5.39 10.08
C MET A 20 2.12 -6.26 9.34
N ARG A 21 2.24 -6.04 8.03
CA ARG A 21 3.30 -6.60 7.19
C ARG A 21 4.27 -5.48 6.79
N LYS A 22 5.57 -5.77 6.80
CA LYS A 22 6.63 -4.85 6.37
C LYS A 22 7.40 -5.46 5.21
N LEU A 23 7.62 -4.65 4.18
CA LEU A 23 8.42 -5.01 3.02
C LEU A 23 9.69 -4.18 3.01
N GLU A 24 10.81 -4.89 3.03
CA GLU A 24 12.13 -4.29 2.90
C GLU A 24 12.32 -3.65 1.53
N ARG A 25 13.12 -2.59 1.46
CA ARG A 25 13.42 -1.88 0.21
C ARG A 25 14.03 -2.80 -0.85
N ASN A 26 14.88 -3.74 -0.42
CA ASN A 26 15.55 -4.68 -1.32
C ASN A 26 14.56 -5.79 -1.72
N GLY A 27 14.18 -5.83 -3.01
CA GLY A 27 13.22 -6.80 -3.53
C GLY A 27 11.75 -6.38 -3.38
N VAL A 28 11.48 -5.14 -2.95
CA VAL A 28 10.11 -4.62 -2.78
C VAL A 28 9.27 -4.74 -4.05
N ASP A 29 9.90 -4.62 -5.22
CA ASP A 29 9.31 -4.77 -6.56
C ASP A 29 8.79 -6.18 -6.84
N ARG A 30 9.40 -7.21 -6.24
CA ARG A 30 9.00 -8.61 -6.40
C ARG A 30 7.96 -9.06 -5.37
N GLU A 31 8.00 -8.45 -4.19
CA GLU A 31 7.22 -8.91 -3.04
C GLU A 31 5.88 -8.18 -2.90
N ILE A 32 5.82 -6.86 -3.15
CA ILE A 32 4.61 -6.09 -2.87
C ILE A 32 3.37 -6.59 -3.62
N GLY A 33 3.51 -6.98 -4.89
CA GLY A 33 2.39 -7.47 -5.69
C GLY A 33 1.80 -8.76 -5.11
N LYS A 34 2.67 -9.69 -4.69
CA LYS A 34 2.26 -10.96 -4.07
C LYS A 34 1.49 -10.70 -2.79
N VAL A 35 2.06 -9.87 -1.90
CA VAL A 35 1.44 -9.55 -0.62
C VAL A 35 0.10 -8.86 -0.80
N LEU A 36 -0.03 -7.91 -1.73
CA LEU A 36 -1.31 -7.26 -2.01
C LEU A 36 -2.39 -8.23 -2.49
N VAL A 37 -2.03 -9.20 -3.34
CA VAL A 37 -2.97 -10.24 -3.80
C VAL A 37 -3.34 -11.22 -2.69
N GLU A 38 -2.38 -11.61 -1.84
CA GLU A 38 -2.64 -12.46 -0.67
C GLU A 38 -3.59 -11.78 0.31
N LEU A 39 -3.33 -10.50 0.63
CA LEU A 39 -4.19 -9.70 1.48
C LEU A 39 -5.62 -9.62 0.95
N ASP A 40 -5.79 -9.38 -0.34
CA ASP A 40 -7.11 -9.33 -0.97
C ASP A 40 -7.87 -10.66 -0.89
N ARG A 41 -7.15 -11.79 -0.92
CA ARG A 41 -7.73 -13.13 -0.75
C ARG A 41 -8.10 -13.43 0.70
N GLU A 42 -7.32 -12.94 1.66
CA GLU A 42 -7.57 -13.12 3.10
C GLU A 42 -8.75 -12.27 3.61
N GLY A 43 -8.89 -11.06 3.08
CA GLY A 43 -9.99 -10.17 3.37
C GLY A 43 -10.15 -9.12 2.28
N ALA A 44 -11.38 -8.86 1.88
CA ALA A 44 -11.68 -7.96 0.76
C ALA A 44 -10.97 -6.60 0.92
N PHE A 45 -9.96 -6.36 0.09
CA PHE A 45 -9.13 -5.16 0.12
C PHE A 45 -9.83 -4.06 -0.70
N ASP A 46 -10.87 -3.48 -0.11
CA ASP A 46 -11.80 -2.59 -0.85
C ASP A 46 -11.60 -1.11 -0.53
N GLN A 47 -11.05 -0.80 0.64
CA GLN A 47 -10.75 0.57 1.07
C GLN A 47 -9.37 0.63 1.70
N CYS A 48 -8.52 1.52 1.18
CA CYS A 48 -7.14 1.65 1.61
C CYS A 48 -6.73 3.12 1.74
N LEU A 49 -6.27 3.50 2.94
CA LEU A 49 -5.56 4.75 3.16
C LEU A 49 -4.09 4.58 2.75
N VAL A 50 -3.58 5.44 1.88
CA VAL A 50 -2.22 5.39 1.36
C VAL A 50 -1.44 6.61 1.86
N ILE A 51 -0.37 6.38 2.60
CA ILE A 51 0.56 7.44 3.02
C ILE A 51 1.62 7.59 1.91
N ASN A 52 1.49 8.64 1.10
CA ASN A 52 2.08 8.71 -0.25
C ASN A 52 3.24 9.73 -0.41
N GLY A 53 3.88 10.16 0.66
CA GLY A 53 5.08 11.00 0.59
C GLY A 53 5.10 12.13 1.60
N PRO A 54 6.22 12.89 1.73
CA PRO A 54 7.49 12.66 1.05
C PRO A 54 8.23 11.44 1.63
N GLY A 55 9.08 10.83 0.80
CA GLY A 55 9.71 9.54 1.11
C GLY A 55 10.70 9.07 0.05
N GLY A 56 11.25 7.87 0.23
CA GLY A 56 12.15 7.25 -0.73
C GLY A 56 11.48 7.02 -2.09
N PHE A 57 12.05 7.58 -3.16
CA PHE A 57 11.46 7.57 -4.50
C PHE A 57 11.20 6.17 -5.07
N THR A 58 11.99 5.16 -4.68
CA THR A 58 11.78 3.77 -5.08
C THR A 58 10.46 3.23 -4.51
N ASN A 59 10.25 3.35 -3.20
CA ASN A 59 9.06 2.82 -2.53
C ASN A 59 7.80 3.55 -3.00
N LEU A 60 7.88 4.87 -3.20
CA LEU A 60 6.77 5.67 -3.74
C LEU A 60 6.34 5.18 -5.13
N ARG A 61 7.30 4.95 -6.04
CA ARG A 61 6.99 4.48 -7.40
C ARG A 61 6.46 3.04 -7.42
N VAL A 62 7.18 2.13 -6.78
CA VAL A 62 6.81 0.70 -6.76
C VAL A 62 5.48 0.49 -6.04
N GLY A 63 5.32 1.13 -4.88
CA GLY A 63 4.09 1.12 -4.10
C GLY A 63 2.90 1.66 -4.87
N SER A 64 3.04 2.83 -5.51
CA SER A 64 1.96 3.42 -6.32
C SER A 64 1.60 2.53 -7.50
N LEU A 65 2.58 1.97 -8.21
CA LEU A 65 2.32 1.08 -9.35
C LEU A 65 1.55 -0.17 -8.91
N ALA A 66 2.01 -0.85 -7.85
CA ALA A 66 1.40 -2.08 -7.38
C ALA A 66 -0.04 -1.87 -6.89
N LEU A 67 -0.30 -0.80 -6.15
CA LEU A 67 -1.65 -0.44 -5.69
C LEU A 67 -2.59 -0.13 -6.87
N ASN A 68 -2.14 0.66 -7.85
CA ASN A 68 -2.95 0.96 -9.03
C ASN A 68 -3.21 -0.29 -9.87
N LEU A 69 -2.24 -1.18 -10.02
CA LEU A 69 -2.45 -2.47 -10.71
C LEU A 69 -3.49 -3.33 -10.00
N LEU A 70 -3.45 -3.43 -8.67
CA LEU A 70 -4.45 -4.17 -7.90
C LEU A 70 -5.87 -3.60 -8.13
N LYS A 71 -6.00 -2.26 -8.13
CA LYS A 71 -7.28 -1.59 -8.43
C LYS A 71 -7.79 -1.90 -9.83
N THR A 72 -6.92 -1.89 -10.83
CA THR A 72 -7.25 -2.28 -12.21
C THR A 72 -7.70 -3.74 -12.28
N LEU A 73 -6.98 -4.65 -11.62
CA LEU A 73 -7.33 -6.08 -11.60
C LEU A 73 -8.68 -6.35 -10.92
N LYS A 74 -9.05 -5.53 -9.92
CA LYS A 74 -10.35 -5.59 -9.25
C LYS A 74 -11.46 -4.79 -9.96
N GLY A 75 -11.22 -4.28 -11.17
CA GLY A 75 -12.22 -3.50 -11.91
C GLY A 75 -12.69 -2.25 -11.15
N ASP A 76 -11.75 -1.49 -10.57
CA ASP A 76 -11.99 -0.25 -9.83
C ASP A 76 -12.80 -0.37 -8.52
N GLN A 77 -13.00 -1.59 -8.01
CA GLN A 77 -13.71 -1.84 -6.75
C GLN A 77 -12.93 -1.40 -5.49
N ILE A 78 -11.67 -0.96 -5.64
CA ILE A 78 -10.84 -0.45 -4.54
C ILE A 78 -10.88 1.07 -4.50
N SER A 79 -11.21 1.62 -3.33
CA SER A 79 -11.09 3.05 -3.05
C SER A 79 -9.78 3.36 -2.33
N PHE A 80 -8.92 4.17 -2.97
CA PHE A 80 -7.72 4.70 -2.34
C PHE A 80 -7.97 6.11 -1.79
N PHE A 81 -7.66 6.30 -0.52
CA PHE A 81 -7.61 7.61 0.13
C PHE A 81 -6.14 7.95 0.31
N SER A 82 -5.67 9.05 -0.28
CA SER A 82 -4.25 9.40 -0.24
C SER A 82 -4.00 10.52 0.74
N LEU A 83 -2.92 10.41 1.51
CA LEU A 83 -2.51 11.43 2.48
C LEU A 83 -0.98 11.53 2.50
N SER A 84 -0.46 12.75 2.53
CA SER A 84 0.97 12.99 2.67
C SER A 84 1.38 13.02 4.15
N LYS A 85 2.58 12.55 4.48
CA LYS A 85 3.11 12.57 5.86
C LYS A 85 2.95 13.93 6.55
N PRO A 86 3.20 15.10 5.92
CA PRO A 86 3.02 16.39 6.59
C PRO A 86 1.57 16.64 7.02
N GLU A 87 0.60 16.04 6.34
CA GLU A 87 -0.82 16.13 6.71
C GLU A 87 -1.17 15.26 7.93
N LEU A 88 -0.32 14.30 8.34
CA LEU A 88 -0.53 13.52 9.57
C LEU A 88 -0.28 14.33 10.84
N TYR A 89 0.47 15.43 10.73
CA TYR A 89 0.86 16.26 11.88
C TYR A 89 -0.01 17.51 12.02
N LYS A 90 -1.06 17.64 11.20
CA LYS A 90 -2.07 18.71 11.29
C LYS A 90 -3.24 18.25 12.15
#